data_AF-A0A2K8SDJ0-F1
#
_entry.id   AF-A0A2K8SDJ0-F1
#
_cell.length_a   1.000
_cell.length_b   1.000
_cell.length_c   1.000
_cell.angle_alpha   90.00
_cell.angle_beta   90.00
_cell.angle_gamma   90.00
#
_symmetry.space_group_name_H-M   'P 1'
#
loop_
_entity.id
_entity.type
_entity.pdbx_description
1 polymer ?
#
loop_
_entity_poly.entity_id
_entity_poly.type
_entity_poly.pdbx_seq_one_letter_code
_entity_poly.pdbx_strand_id
1 'polypeptide(L)'
;MTEVQANKISEFIDNLPEEIADKMFEEFVANISLYFAIVLFGEEIDKNYEALKLDGKSLEEIAKVVKESEIGEEEIYSALMASLQEESDAELFAEDCVQSIAFSPELPEELLAKLKELDIDINDFAMNLIITLKDEFIDFFVNDLDVEEWKNDIIEALVASWD
;
A
#
# COMPACT_ATOMS: atom_id res chain seq x y z
N MET A 1 -17.45 1.38 10.19
CA MET A 1 -17.55 2.73 10.82
C MET A 1 -18.88 3.43 10.48
N THR A 2 -19.45 4.23 11.39
CA THR A 2 -20.66 5.06 11.15
C THR A 2 -20.32 6.46 10.65
N GLU A 3 -21.26 7.17 10.01
CA GLU A 3 -21.09 8.56 9.57
C GLU A 3 -20.67 9.51 10.71
N VAL A 4 -21.22 9.33 11.92
CA VAL A 4 -20.86 10.14 13.09
C VAL A 4 -19.42 9.87 13.54
N GLN A 5 -18.97 8.62 13.47
CA GLN A 5 -17.58 8.26 13.76
C GLN A 5 -16.63 8.83 12.71
N ALA A 6 -16.98 8.72 11.42
CA ALA A 6 -16.21 9.26 10.30
C ALA A 6 -16.01 10.77 10.44
N ASN A 7 -17.08 11.53 10.71
CA ASN A 7 -16.99 12.98 10.90
C ASN A 7 -16.09 13.35 12.08
N LYS A 8 -16.21 12.66 13.22
CA LYS A 8 -15.41 12.95 14.42
C LYS A 8 -13.94 12.61 14.26
N ILE A 9 -13.61 11.52 13.56
CA ILE A 9 -12.22 11.15 13.33
C ILE A 9 -11.58 12.06 12.28
N SER A 10 -12.32 12.45 11.24
CA SER A 10 -11.88 13.45 10.26
C SER A 10 -11.58 14.80 10.94
N GLU A 11 -12.52 15.32 11.75
CA GLU A 11 -12.29 16.55 12.52
C GLU A 11 -11.06 16.44 13.44
N PHE A 12 -10.78 15.26 13.98
CA PHE A 12 -9.59 15.05 14.79
C PHE A 12 -8.31 15.08 13.96
N ILE A 13 -8.29 14.41 12.81
CA ILE A 13 -7.15 14.38 11.88
C ILE A 13 -6.84 15.80 11.39
N ASP A 14 -7.86 16.59 11.04
CA ASP A 14 -7.69 17.99 10.60
C ASP A 14 -7.06 18.90 11.67
N ASN A 15 -7.10 18.48 12.94
CA ASN A 15 -6.51 19.20 14.07
C ASN A 15 -5.23 18.54 14.60
N LEU A 16 -4.75 17.46 13.97
CA LEU A 16 -3.43 16.91 14.29
C LEU A 16 -2.34 17.93 13.92
N PRO A 17 -1.20 17.93 14.64
CA PRO A 17 -0.02 18.64 14.18
C PRO A 17 0.35 18.21 12.75
N GLU A 18 0.65 19.17 11.87
CA GLU A 18 0.96 18.94 10.45
C GLU A 18 2.01 17.83 10.27
N GLU A 19 3.11 17.87 11.02
CA GLU A 19 4.16 16.85 11.00
C GLU A 19 3.66 15.42 11.33
N ILE A 20 2.67 15.30 12.23
CA ILE A 20 2.08 14.00 12.60
C ILE A 20 1.14 13.51 11.52
N ALA A 21 0.32 14.41 10.95
CA ALA A 21 -0.58 14.09 9.87
C ALA A 21 0.20 13.65 8.62
N ASP A 22 1.21 14.43 8.22
CA ASP A 22 2.05 14.14 7.06
C ASP A 22 2.73 12.77 7.18
N LYS A 23 3.37 12.51 8.33
CA LYS A 23 4.01 11.21 8.57
C LYS A 23 3.00 10.06 8.50
N MET A 24 1.82 10.23 9.07
CA MET A 24 0.77 9.21 8.99
C MET A 24 0.36 8.95 7.54
N PHE A 25 0.16 9.99 6.73
CA PHE A 25 -0.20 9.83 5.32
C PHE A 25 0.92 9.17 4.51
N GLU A 26 2.19 9.56 4.74
CA GLU A 26 3.36 8.92 4.12
C GLU A 26 3.41 7.42 4.43
N GLU A 27 3.20 7.03 5.69
CA GLU A 27 3.14 5.63 6.10
C GLU A 27 2.01 4.88 5.38
N PHE A 28 0.81 5.47 5.28
CA PHE A 28 -0.31 4.85 4.56
C PHE A 28 0.01 4.67 3.08
N VAL A 29 0.49 5.71 2.39
CA VAL A 29 0.85 5.65 0.97
C VAL A 29 1.93 4.61 0.72
N ALA A 30 2.95 4.54 1.58
CA ALA A 30 4.01 3.53 1.48
C ALA A 30 3.46 2.10 1.62
N ASN A 31 2.58 1.85 2.60
CA ASN A 31 2.01 0.53 2.83
C ASN A 31 1.01 0.13 1.72
N ILE A 32 0.20 1.07 1.22
CA ILE A 32 -0.68 0.86 0.05
C ILE A 32 0.16 0.51 -1.18
N SER A 33 1.25 1.25 -1.42
CA SER A 33 2.18 1.03 -2.52
C SER A 33 2.85 -0.35 -2.43
N LEU A 34 3.27 -0.75 -1.23
CA LEU A 34 3.84 -2.07 -0.99
C LEU A 34 2.84 -3.20 -1.25
N TYR A 35 1.61 -3.06 -0.75
CA TYR A 35 0.56 -4.02 -1.02
C TYR A 35 0.24 -4.12 -2.51
N PHE A 36 0.12 -2.99 -3.20
CA PHE A 36 -0.11 -2.97 -4.65
C PHE A 36 1.02 -3.65 -5.42
N ALA A 37 2.28 -3.43 -5.01
CA ALA A 37 3.42 -4.13 -5.60
C ALA A 37 3.38 -5.64 -5.37
N ILE A 38 2.87 -6.12 -4.23
CA ILE A 38 2.66 -7.56 -3.98
C ILE A 38 1.61 -8.11 -4.94
N VAL A 39 0.52 -7.38 -5.18
CA VAL A 39 -0.51 -7.79 -6.15
C VAL A 39 0.08 -7.95 -7.56
N LEU A 40 1.00 -7.05 -7.95
CA LEU A 40 1.63 -7.06 -9.26
C LEU A 40 2.73 -8.12 -9.41
N PHE A 41 3.65 -8.17 -8.46
CA PHE A 41 4.92 -8.90 -8.60
C PHE A 41 4.98 -10.16 -7.75
N GLY A 42 4.08 -10.33 -6.78
CA GLY A 42 4.15 -11.42 -5.82
C GLY A 42 4.14 -12.81 -6.45
N GLU A 43 3.32 -13.02 -7.48
CA GLU A 43 3.29 -14.29 -8.22
C GLU A 43 4.64 -14.57 -8.91
N GLU A 44 5.28 -13.56 -9.47
CA GLU A 44 6.58 -13.72 -10.13
C GLU A 44 7.71 -13.92 -9.10
N ILE A 45 7.63 -13.27 -7.94
CA ILE A 45 8.56 -13.51 -6.85
C ILE A 45 8.39 -14.96 -6.36
N ASP A 46 7.17 -15.42 -6.07
CA ASP A 46 6.90 -16.79 -5.61
C ASP A 46 7.41 -17.88 -6.58
N LYS A 47 7.30 -17.65 -7.89
CA LYS A 47 7.80 -18.58 -8.91
C LYS A 47 9.31 -18.76 -8.88
N ASN A 48 10.05 -17.69 -8.55
CA ASN A 48 11.50 -17.64 -8.72
C ASN A 48 12.26 -17.74 -7.39
N TYR A 49 11.70 -17.20 -6.30
CA TYR A 49 12.41 -16.93 -5.05
C TYR A 49 13.04 -18.19 -4.44
N GLU A 50 12.24 -19.20 -4.09
CA GLU A 50 12.73 -20.40 -3.40
C GLU A 50 13.73 -21.20 -4.25
N ALA A 51 13.45 -21.36 -5.55
CA ALA A 51 14.32 -22.11 -6.45
C ALA A 51 15.70 -21.46 -6.60
N LEU A 52 15.73 -20.15 -6.85
CA LEU A 52 16.99 -19.42 -7.02
C LEU A 52 17.76 -19.29 -5.71
N LYS A 53 17.06 -19.12 -4.59
CA LYS A 53 17.68 -19.10 -3.25
C LYS A 53 18.33 -20.44 -2.91
N LEU A 54 17.69 -21.56 -3.24
CA LEU A 54 18.27 -22.91 -3.08
C LEU A 54 19.49 -23.13 -4.00
N ASP A 55 19.48 -22.54 -5.19
CA ASP A 55 20.61 -22.51 -6.12
C ASP A 55 21.76 -21.59 -5.66
N GLY A 56 21.60 -20.91 -4.52
CA GLY A 56 22.62 -20.05 -3.92
C GLY A 56 22.73 -18.66 -4.54
N LYS A 57 21.68 -18.19 -5.22
CA LYS A 57 21.60 -16.83 -5.78
C LYS A 57 21.46 -15.79 -4.68
N SER A 58 22.04 -14.61 -4.90
CA SER A 58 21.80 -13.46 -4.02
C SER A 58 20.40 -12.88 -4.22
N LEU A 59 19.90 -12.13 -3.24
CA LEU A 59 18.62 -11.40 -3.36
C LEU A 59 18.64 -10.42 -4.54
N GLU A 60 19.77 -9.78 -4.82
CA GLU A 60 19.96 -8.92 -5.99
C GLU A 60 19.79 -9.70 -7.32
N GLU A 61 20.35 -10.92 -7.40
CA GLU A 61 20.18 -11.78 -8.57
C GLU A 61 18.73 -12.24 -8.74
N ILE A 62 18.03 -12.53 -7.64
CA ILE A 62 16.61 -12.91 -7.66
C ILE A 62 15.75 -11.72 -8.12
N ALA A 63 15.95 -10.55 -7.51
CA ALA A 63 15.25 -9.32 -7.87
C ALA A 63 15.44 -8.97 -9.35
N LYS A 64 16.66 -9.16 -9.88
CA LYS A 64 16.92 -8.96 -11.31
C LYS A 64 16.06 -9.86 -12.20
N VAL A 65 15.91 -11.14 -11.86
CA VAL A 65 15.05 -12.07 -12.62
C VAL A 65 13.58 -11.59 -12.59
N VAL A 66 13.09 -11.16 -11.43
CA VAL A 66 11.72 -10.65 -11.29
C VAL A 66 11.52 -9.35 -12.08
N LYS A 67 12.52 -8.45 -12.10
CA LYS A 67 12.49 -7.19 -12.86
C LYS A 67 12.44 -7.41 -14.37
N GLU A 68 13.02 -8.51 -14.86
CA GLU A 68 13.00 -8.92 -16.27
C GLU A 68 11.62 -9.44 -16.73
N SER A 69 10.63 -9.53 -15.84
CA SER A 69 9.24 -9.84 -16.20
C SER A 69 8.62 -8.80 -17.14
N GLU A 70 7.64 -9.24 -17.94
CA GLU A 70 7.00 -8.42 -18.99
C GLU A 70 6.14 -7.27 -18.45
N ILE A 71 5.97 -7.14 -17.13
CA ILE A 71 5.13 -6.11 -16.51
C ILE A 71 5.73 -4.71 -16.77
N GLY A 72 5.17 -4.02 -17.76
CA GLY A 72 5.53 -2.66 -18.12
C GLY A 72 4.70 -1.59 -17.42
N GLU A 73 5.08 -0.33 -17.62
CA GLU A 73 4.39 0.86 -17.08
C GLU A 73 2.88 0.87 -17.41
N GLU A 74 2.50 0.59 -18.67
CA GLU A 74 1.09 0.54 -19.08
C GLU A 74 0.28 -0.54 -18.33
N GLU A 75 0.90 -1.68 -18.02
CA GLU A 75 0.25 -2.76 -17.27
C GLU A 75 0.07 -2.40 -15.80
N ILE A 76 1.08 -1.75 -15.20
CA ILE A 76 1.02 -1.22 -13.84
C ILE A 76 -0.13 -0.20 -13.73
N TYR A 77 -0.22 0.75 -14.65
CA TYR A 77 -1.31 1.72 -14.65
C TYR A 77 -2.68 1.06 -14.88
N SER A 78 -2.76 0.10 -15.78
CA SER A 78 -4.01 -0.63 -16.02
C SER A 78 -4.48 -1.37 -14.76
N ALA A 79 -3.56 -2.00 -14.03
CA ALA A 79 -3.85 -2.68 -12.77
C ALA A 79 -4.24 -1.70 -11.66
N LEU A 80 -3.58 -0.53 -11.59
CA LEU A 80 -3.91 0.51 -10.63
C LEU A 80 -5.35 1.01 -10.83
N MET A 81 -5.70 1.36 -12.07
CA MET A 81 -7.04 1.81 -12.40
C MET A 81 -8.07 0.72 -12.16
N ALA A 82 -7.77 -0.54 -12.51
CA ALA A 82 -8.66 -1.67 -12.22
C ALA A 82 -8.86 -1.91 -10.72
N SER A 83 -7.91 -1.51 -9.87
CA SER A 83 -7.98 -1.72 -8.42
C SER A 83 -8.70 -0.58 -7.68
N LEU A 84 -8.63 0.65 -8.18
CA LEU A 84 -9.01 1.83 -7.40
C LEU A 84 -10.03 2.77 -8.09
N GLN A 85 -10.23 2.66 -9.40
CA GLN A 85 -11.03 3.64 -10.15
C GLN A 85 -12.50 3.65 -9.68
N GLU A 86 -13.14 2.48 -9.66
CA GLU A 86 -14.52 2.37 -9.19
C GLU A 86 -14.55 2.26 -7.66
N GLU A 87 -15.63 2.77 -7.04
CA GLU A 87 -15.80 2.73 -5.58
C GLU A 87 -15.81 1.30 -5.04
N SER A 88 -16.50 0.38 -5.72
CA SER A 88 -16.55 -1.04 -5.32
C SER A 88 -15.20 -1.74 -5.42
N ASP A 89 -14.37 -1.38 -6.40
CA ASP A 89 -13.06 -1.99 -6.57
C ASP A 89 -12.10 -1.47 -5.49
N ALA A 90 -12.18 -0.16 -5.19
CA ALA A 90 -11.42 0.45 -4.09
C ALA A 90 -11.80 -0.12 -2.72
N GLU A 91 -13.09 -0.45 -2.50
CA GLU A 91 -13.53 -1.13 -1.28
C GLU A 91 -12.89 -2.52 -1.12
N LEU A 92 -12.87 -3.32 -2.20
CA LEU A 92 -12.25 -4.65 -2.21
C LEU A 92 -10.73 -4.55 -2.02
N PHE A 93 -10.09 -3.64 -2.74
CA PHE A 93 -8.67 -3.37 -2.59
C PHE A 93 -8.34 -2.96 -1.15
N ALA A 94 -9.12 -2.05 -0.55
CA ALA A 94 -8.91 -1.61 0.82
C ALA A 94 -9.09 -2.76 1.82
N GLU A 95 -10.10 -3.61 1.62
CA GLU A 95 -10.34 -4.81 2.45
C GLU A 95 -9.14 -5.76 2.40
N ASP A 96 -8.69 -6.12 1.21
CA ASP A 96 -7.56 -7.04 1.04
C ASP A 96 -6.24 -6.41 1.53
N CYS A 97 -6.08 -5.10 1.33
CA CYS A 97 -4.92 -4.34 1.77
C CYS A 97 -4.77 -4.41 3.29
N VAL A 98 -5.81 -4.05 4.07
CA VAL A 98 -5.73 -4.05 5.55
C VAL A 98 -5.60 -5.45 6.16
N GLN A 99 -5.93 -6.50 5.41
CA GLN A 99 -5.73 -7.89 5.81
C GLN A 99 -4.33 -8.41 5.47
N SER A 100 -3.60 -7.72 4.60
CA SER A 100 -2.26 -8.11 4.19
C SER A 100 -1.24 -7.87 5.30
N ILE A 101 -0.31 -8.82 5.45
CA ILE A 101 0.85 -8.66 6.34
C ILE A 101 1.76 -7.49 5.93
N ALA A 102 1.67 -7.05 4.67
CA ALA A 102 2.43 -5.93 4.14
C ALA A 102 1.83 -4.57 4.52
N PHE A 103 0.59 -4.55 5.03
CA PHE A 103 -0.06 -3.34 5.49
C PHE A 103 0.00 -3.28 7.03
N SER A 104 1.00 -2.57 7.54
CA SER A 104 1.20 -2.37 8.96
C SER A 104 1.68 -0.94 9.25
N PRO A 105 0.89 0.09 8.92
CA PRO A 105 1.29 1.48 9.09
C PRO A 105 1.52 1.81 10.58
N GLU A 106 2.59 2.56 10.86
CA GLU A 106 2.86 3.07 12.21
C GLU A 106 1.93 4.25 12.53
N LEU A 107 0.82 3.97 13.20
CA LEU A 107 -0.16 5.01 13.57
C LEU A 107 0.28 5.83 14.81
N PRO A 108 0.05 7.17 14.82
CA PRO A 108 0.29 8.01 15.98
C PRO A 108 -0.49 7.55 17.22
N GLU A 109 0.12 7.65 18.41
CA GLU A 109 -0.52 7.24 19.67
C GLU A 109 -1.82 8.03 19.95
N GLU A 110 -1.85 9.31 19.60
CA GLU A 110 -3.02 10.18 19.77
C GLU A 110 -4.18 9.72 18.89
N LEU A 111 -3.90 9.26 17.66
CA LEU A 111 -4.90 8.70 16.77
C LEU A 111 -5.43 7.38 17.32
N LEU A 112 -4.54 6.47 17.74
CA LEU A 112 -4.93 5.20 18.34
C LEU A 112 -5.82 5.39 19.58
N ALA A 113 -5.49 6.38 20.42
CA ALA A 113 -6.31 6.75 21.57
C ALA A 113 -7.69 7.27 21.13
N LYS A 114 -7.75 8.07 20.06
CA LYS A 114 -9.01 8.60 19.54
C LYS A 114 -9.90 7.53 18.91
N LEU A 115 -9.33 6.62 18.12
CA LEU A 115 -10.06 5.48 17.55
C LEU A 115 -10.70 4.64 18.65
N LYS A 116 -9.94 4.37 19.72
CA LYS A 116 -10.44 3.66 20.90
C LYS A 116 -11.54 4.42 21.65
N GLU A 117 -11.42 5.75 21.80
CA GLU A 117 -12.47 6.59 22.40
C GLU A 117 -13.78 6.52 21.61
N LEU A 118 -13.68 6.49 20.28
CA LEU A 118 -14.82 6.48 19.37
C LEU A 118 -15.36 5.06 19.06
N ASP A 119 -14.75 4.02 19.64
CA ASP A 119 -15.07 2.61 19.36
C ASP A 119 -14.99 2.28 17.86
N ILE A 120 -13.92 2.76 17.23
CA ILE A 120 -13.60 2.51 15.81
C ILE A 120 -12.53 1.43 15.74
N ASP A 121 -12.79 0.38 14.97
CA ASP A 121 -11.79 -0.64 14.65
C ASP A 121 -10.70 -0.05 13.73
N ILE A 122 -9.44 -0.42 13.97
CA ILE A 122 -8.31 0.12 13.23
C ILE A 122 -8.37 -0.24 11.73
N ASN A 123 -8.85 -1.44 11.39
CA ASN A 123 -8.99 -1.88 10.02
C ASN A 123 -10.15 -1.15 9.34
N ASP A 124 -11.27 -0.98 10.03
CA ASP A 124 -12.38 -0.13 9.56
C ASP A 124 -11.88 1.29 9.25
N PHE A 125 -11.08 1.89 10.14
CA PHE A 125 -10.50 3.21 9.91
C PHE A 125 -9.57 3.22 8.70
N ALA A 126 -8.63 2.28 8.63
CA ALA A 126 -7.66 2.19 7.55
C ALA A 126 -8.34 1.98 6.19
N MET A 127 -9.35 1.11 6.10
CA MET A 127 -10.12 0.91 4.87
C MET A 127 -10.78 2.20 4.39
N ASN A 128 -11.47 2.91 5.30
CA ASN A 128 -12.12 4.17 4.95
C ASN A 128 -11.10 5.22 4.51
N LEU A 129 -9.92 5.25 5.13
CA LEU A 129 -8.86 6.17 4.75
C LEU A 129 -8.31 5.84 3.36
N ILE A 130 -8.03 4.57 3.05
CA ILE A 130 -7.59 4.12 1.71
C ILE A 130 -8.61 4.54 0.65
N ILE A 131 -9.91 4.28 0.87
CA ILE A 131 -10.98 4.66 -0.06
C ILE A 131 -11.03 6.18 -0.25
N THR A 132 -10.85 6.94 0.82
CA THR A 132 -10.86 8.42 0.77
C THR A 132 -9.67 8.97 -0.01
N LEU A 133 -8.49 8.36 0.14
CA LEU A 133 -7.24 8.79 -0.49
C LEU A 133 -7.03 8.22 -1.90
N LYS A 134 -7.94 7.38 -2.39
CA LYS A 134 -7.73 6.63 -3.64
C LYS A 134 -7.42 7.53 -4.84
N ASP A 135 -8.10 8.68 -4.95
CA ASP A 135 -7.93 9.59 -6.07
C ASP A 135 -6.58 10.31 -6.00
N GLU A 136 -6.15 10.70 -4.79
CA GLU A 136 -4.83 11.30 -4.55
C GLU A 136 -3.72 10.28 -4.80
N PHE A 137 -3.92 9.02 -4.40
CA PHE A 137 -2.98 7.94 -4.67
C PHE A 137 -2.84 7.67 -6.16
N ILE A 138 -3.96 7.61 -6.91
CA ILE A 138 -3.94 7.47 -8.37
C ILE A 138 -3.21 8.65 -9.01
N ASP A 139 -3.52 9.89 -8.60
CA ASP A 139 -2.91 11.09 -9.15
C ASP A 139 -1.39 11.09 -8.94
N PHE A 140 -0.94 10.79 -7.72
CA PHE A 140 0.48 10.63 -7.39
C PHE A 140 1.14 9.57 -8.27
N PHE A 141 0.53 8.39 -8.40
CA PHE A 141 1.12 7.29 -9.16
C PHE A 141 1.26 7.58 -10.66
N VAL A 142 0.29 8.30 -11.23
CA VAL A 142 0.22 8.58 -12.66
C VAL A 142 1.04 9.81 -13.05
N ASN A 143 1.05 10.85 -12.21
CA ASN A 143 1.59 12.15 -12.58
C ASN A 143 2.93 12.48 -11.92
N ASP A 144 3.18 11.96 -10.71
CA ASP A 144 4.34 12.36 -9.89
C ASP A 144 5.37 11.24 -9.70
N LEU A 145 4.95 9.98 -9.74
CA LEU A 145 5.81 8.82 -9.52
C LEU A 145 6.57 8.43 -10.79
N ASP A 146 7.90 8.30 -10.69
CA ASP A 146 8.68 7.57 -11.70
C ASP A 146 8.43 6.07 -11.52
N VAL A 147 7.56 5.51 -12.37
CA VAL A 147 7.14 4.11 -12.26
C VAL A 147 8.27 3.12 -12.55
N GLU A 148 9.24 3.48 -13.40
CA GLU A 148 10.40 2.61 -13.65
C GLU A 148 11.34 2.56 -12.44
N GLU A 149 11.63 3.71 -11.82
CA GLU A 149 12.40 3.78 -10.58
C GLU A 149 11.66 3.04 -9.45
N TRP A 150 10.37 3.35 -9.26
CA TRP A 150 9.52 2.68 -8.27
C TRP A 150 9.49 1.16 -8.44
N LYS A 151 9.25 0.66 -9.67
CA LYS A 151 9.25 -0.79 -9.94
C LYS A 151 10.57 -1.42 -9.53
N ASN A 152 11.68 -0.78 -9.86
CA ASN A 152 13.00 -1.30 -9.54
C ASN A 152 13.24 -1.37 -8.03
N ASP A 153 12.93 -0.30 -7.31
CA ASP A 153 13.19 -0.22 -5.87
C ASP A 153 12.24 -1.12 -5.08
N ILE A 154 10.96 -1.15 -5.44
CA ILE A 154 9.97 -1.93 -4.69
C ILE A 154 10.14 -3.43 -4.88
N ILE A 155 10.57 -3.91 -6.06
CA ILE A 155 10.89 -5.33 -6.28
C ILE A 155 12.09 -5.73 -5.42
N GLU A 156 13.12 -4.88 -5.30
CA GLU A 156 14.26 -5.17 -4.42
C GLU A 156 13.83 -5.27 -2.95
N ALA A 157 13.01 -4.32 -2.50
CA ALA A 157 12.46 -4.33 -1.15
C ALA A 157 11.63 -5.60 -0.89
N LEU A 158 10.73 -5.96 -1.81
CA LEU A 158 9.87 -7.14 -1.69
C LEU A 158 10.67 -8.43 -1.65
N VAL A 159 11.63 -8.62 -2.56
CA VAL A 159 12.49 -9.82 -2.57
C VAL A 159 13.31 -9.90 -1.28
N ALA A 160 13.78 -8.78 -0.75
CA ALA A 160 14.53 -8.75 0.50
C ALA A 160 13.67 -9.15 1.73
N SER A 161 12.37 -8.89 1.68
CA SER A 161 11.43 -9.20 2.77
C SER A 161 10.50 -10.38 2.48
N TRP A 162 10.76 -11.19 1.44
CA TRP A 162 9.85 -12.25 0.99
C TRP A 162 9.82 -13.49 1.90
N ASP A 163 10.80 -13.61 2.79
CA ASP A 163 11.01 -14.76 3.71
C ASP A 163 10.10 -14.79 4.94
#